data_AF-A0A6V1QAP5-F1
#
_entry.id   AF-A0A6V1QAP5-F1
#
_cell.length_a   1.000
_cell.length_b   1.000
_cell.length_c   1.000
_cell.angle_alpha   90.00
_cell.angle_beta   90.00
_cell.angle_gamma   90.00
#
_symmetry.space_group_name_H-M   'P 1'
#
loop_
_entity.id
_entity.type
_entity.pdbx_description
1 polymer ?
#
loop_
_entity_poly.entity_id
_entity_poly.type
_entity_poly.pdbx_seq_one_letter_code
_entity_poly.pdbx_strand_id
1 'polypeptide(L)'
;GGGGGRPPVLLRRETLAQARKVHCRDRASYLQLFGQAEGVRYGLGYQIMGFRDDVPDEDGGKREGHVRFTAMGHTGASGSIAFCDPVTGLVFAMTVNKIVEGHQGTKAILELVCKELGCGTPVSVFSS
;
A
#
# COMPACT_ATOMS: atom_id res chain seq x y z
N GLY A 1 -3.69 33.14 19.65
CA GLY A 1 -2.41 32.52 20.02
C GLY A 1 -2.54 31.03 19.89
N GLY A 2 -2.04 30.45 18.79
CA GLY A 2 -2.04 29.00 18.59
C GLY A 2 -0.69 28.45 19.02
N GLY A 3 -0.63 27.75 20.16
CA GLY A 3 0.60 27.14 20.65
C GLY A 3 1.10 26.09 19.67
N GLY A 4 2.14 26.43 18.91
CA GLY A 4 2.87 25.54 18.01
C GLY A 4 3.69 24.50 18.77
N GLY A 5 3.02 23.67 19.57
CA GLY A 5 3.63 22.52 20.22
C GLY A 5 3.98 21.45 19.20
N ARG A 6 5.21 20.94 19.26
CA ARG A 6 5.61 19.79 18.44
C ARG A 6 4.72 18.59 18.82
N PRO A 7 4.14 17.86 17.85
CA PRO A 7 3.29 16.72 18.15
C PRO A 7 4.07 15.68 18.98
N PRO A 8 3.39 14.96 19.89
CA PRO A 8 4.03 13.98 20.75
C PRO A 8 4.63 12.84 19.91
N VAL A 9 5.84 12.41 20.29
CA VAL A 9 6.51 11.27 19.66
C VAL A 9 5.92 9.99 20.22
N LEU A 10 5.12 9.29 19.42
CA LEU A 10 4.46 8.04 19.82
C LEU A 10 5.41 6.83 19.77
N LEU A 11 6.33 6.82 18.81
CA LEU A 11 7.29 5.74 18.60
C LEU A 11 8.68 6.32 18.29
N ARG A 12 9.73 5.65 18.78
CA ARG A 12 11.11 5.98 18.40
C ARG A 12 11.38 5.55 16.96
N ARG A 13 12.34 6.20 16.31
CA ARG A 13 12.73 5.90 14.93
C ARG A 13 13.22 4.46 14.79
N GLU A 14 13.96 3.97 15.78
CA GLU A 14 14.50 2.61 15.81
C GLU A 14 13.36 1.59 15.94
N THR A 15 12.38 1.86 16.81
CA THR A 15 11.19 1.01 16.97
C THR A 15 10.41 0.93 15.66
N LEU A 16 10.19 2.07 15.00
CA LEU A 16 9.52 2.10 13.70
C LEU A 16 10.33 1.32 12.65
N ALA A 17 11.65 1.49 12.60
CA ALA A 17 12.51 0.77 11.66
C ALA A 17 12.45 -0.76 11.87
N GLN A 18 12.34 -1.25 13.12
CA GLN A 18 12.16 -2.68 13.39
C GLN A 18 10.77 -3.17 13.00
N ALA A 19 9.74 -2.37 13.27
CA ALA A 19 8.38 -2.70 12.86
C ALA A 19 8.27 -2.86 11.34
N ARG A 20 9.08 -2.10 10.57
CA ARG A 20 9.09 -2.04 9.09
C ARG A 20 9.68 -3.23 8.39
N LYS A 21 10.40 -4.06 9.11
CA LYS A 21 10.95 -5.27 8.54
C LYS A 21 9.82 -6.21 8.15
N VAL A 22 10.01 -6.96 7.07
CA VAL A 22 9.10 -8.05 6.73
C VAL A 22 9.29 -9.15 7.76
N HIS A 23 8.27 -9.39 8.58
CA HIS A 23 8.27 -10.44 9.60
C HIS A 23 7.54 -11.69 9.11
N CYS A 24 6.52 -11.52 8.29
CA CYS A 24 5.77 -12.62 7.70
C CYS A 24 5.49 -12.36 6.22
N ARG A 25 5.52 -13.43 5.42
CA ARG A 25 5.04 -13.45 4.05
C ARG A 25 3.97 -14.52 3.97
N ASP A 26 2.73 -14.09 3.79
CA ASP A 26 1.63 -15.01 3.57
C ASP A 26 1.56 -15.35 2.08
N ARG A 27 1.74 -16.64 1.78
CA ARG A 27 1.58 -17.22 0.44
C ARG A 27 0.29 -18.05 0.34
N ALA A 28 -0.54 -18.10 1.39
CA ALA A 28 -1.60 -19.09 1.55
C ALA A 28 -2.93 -18.70 0.88
N SER A 29 -3.59 -19.75 0.42
CA SER A 29 -4.85 -19.84 -0.35
C SER A 29 -6.07 -19.12 0.23
N TYR A 30 -6.08 -18.72 1.50
CA TYR A 30 -7.23 -18.04 2.10
C TYR A 30 -7.37 -16.60 1.61
N LEU A 31 -6.26 -15.88 1.43
CA LEU A 31 -6.29 -14.52 0.89
C LEU A 31 -6.53 -14.50 -0.63
N GLN A 32 -6.28 -15.62 -1.33
CA GLN A 32 -6.71 -15.80 -2.72
C GLN A 32 -8.24 -15.79 -2.86
N LEU A 33 -9.00 -16.24 -1.84
CA LEU A 33 -10.47 -16.15 -1.85
C LEU A 33 -10.97 -14.69 -1.84
N PHE A 34 -10.14 -13.75 -1.39
CA PHE A 34 -10.42 -12.31 -1.42
C PHE A 34 -9.72 -11.60 -2.57
N GLY A 35 -9.21 -12.38 -3.55
CA GLY A 35 -8.38 -11.86 -4.61
C GLY A 35 -7.08 -11.28 -4.04
N GLN A 36 -6.16 -12.11 -3.54
CA GLN A 36 -4.76 -11.68 -3.34
C GLN A 36 -3.77 -12.74 -3.84
N ALA A 37 -3.56 -12.77 -5.16
CA ALA A 37 -2.72 -13.72 -5.89
C ALA A 37 -1.21 -13.60 -5.61
N GLU A 38 -0.69 -12.39 -5.34
CA GLU A 38 0.76 -12.18 -5.09
C GLU A 38 1.20 -12.37 -3.63
N GLY A 39 0.26 -12.74 -2.75
CA GLY A 39 0.49 -12.87 -1.31
C GLY A 39 0.71 -11.53 -0.60
N VAL A 40 0.59 -11.55 0.73
CA VAL A 40 0.72 -10.33 1.55
C VAL A 40 1.99 -10.38 2.38
N ARG A 41 2.65 -9.23 2.49
CA ARG A 41 3.82 -9.04 3.36
C ARG A 41 3.38 -8.30 4.60
N TYR A 42 3.83 -8.74 5.77
CA TYR A 42 3.47 -8.12 7.04
C TYR A 42 4.71 -7.63 7.79
N GLY A 43 4.63 -6.40 8.26
CA GLY A 43 5.46 -5.86 9.34
C GLY A 43 4.81 -6.11 10.70
N LEU A 44 5.30 -5.45 11.76
CA LEU A 44 4.64 -5.51 13.07
C LEU A 44 3.43 -4.57 13.09
N GLY A 45 2.23 -5.13 12.91
CA GLY A 45 0.96 -4.41 13.00
C GLY A 45 0.48 -3.75 11.70
N TYR A 46 1.09 -4.07 10.55
CA TYR A 46 0.68 -3.54 9.25
C TYR A 46 1.05 -4.47 8.10
N GLN A 47 0.31 -4.30 7.01
CA GLN A 47 0.62 -4.80 5.69
C GLN A 47 1.70 -3.92 5.03
N ILE A 48 2.59 -4.56 4.29
CA ILE A 48 3.60 -3.90 3.47
C ILE A 48 3.13 -3.98 2.02
N MET A 49 2.88 -2.80 1.45
CA MET A 49 2.31 -2.64 0.12
C MET A 49 3.39 -2.21 -0.89
N GLY A 50 3.21 -2.63 -2.14
CA GLY A 50 4.16 -2.42 -3.23
C GLY A 50 3.62 -1.55 -4.35
N PHE A 51 4.51 -0.72 -4.90
CA PHE A 51 4.32 0.01 -6.16
C PHE A 51 5.31 -0.50 -7.19
N ARG A 52 4.83 -0.69 -8.41
CA ARG A 52 5.65 -1.01 -9.59
C ARG A 52 6.02 0.28 -10.28
N ASP A 53 7.30 0.46 -10.55
CA ASP A 53 7.78 1.62 -11.29
C ASP A 53 7.28 1.58 -12.74
N ASP A 54 6.87 2.75 -13.23
CA ASP A 54 6.50 2.90 -14.64
C ASP A 54 7.79 3.09 -15.44
N VAL A 55 8.18 2.06 -16.19
CA VAL A 55 9.37 2.10 -17.06
C VAL A 55 8.92 2.55 -18.44
N PRO A 56 9.39 3.69 -18.97
CA PRO A 56 9.11 4.06 -20.35
C PRO A 56 9.75 3.02 -21.26
N ASP A 57 8.95 2.43 -22.13
CA ASP A 57 9.44 1.42 -23.05
C ASP A 57 10.01 2.13 -24.29
N GLU A 58 11.31 1.96 -24.54
CA GLU A 58 11.99 2.58 -25.67
C GLU A 58 11.58 1.96 -27.02
N ASP A 59 10.89 0.80 -27.02
CA ASP A 59 10.51 0.03 -28.22
C ASP A 59 8.99 -0.28 -28.33
N GLY A 60 8.13 0.34 -27.51
CA GLY A 60 6.66 0.18 -27.58
C GLY A 60 6.08 -1.14 -27.03
N GLY A 61 6.91 -1.97 -26.40
CA GLY A 61 6.53 -3.09 -25.55
C GLY A 61 6.16 -2.69 -24.10
N LYS A 62 5.85 -3.69 -23.26
CA LYS A 62 5.64 -3.52 -21.81
C LYS A 62 6.78 -4.20 -21.06
N ARG A 63 7.81 -3.46 -20.65
CA ARG A 63 8.74 -3.94 -19.62
C ARG A 63 8.08 -3.86 -18.24
N GLU A 64 8.06 -4.97 -17.51
CA GLU A 64 7.63 -4.94 -16.11
C GLU A 64 8.68 -4.22 -15.26
N GLY A 65 8.27 -3.10 -14.66
CA GLY A 65 9.13 -2.32 -13.77
C GLY A 65 9.44 -3.01 -12.45
N HIS A 66 10.42 -2.47 -11.74
CA HIS A 66 10.77 -2.93 -10.40
C HIS A 66 9.64 -2.68 -9.41
N VAL A 67 9.38 -3.63 -8.50
CA VAL A 67 8.38 -3.47 -7.44
C VAL A 67 9.05 -3.07 -6.14
N ARG A 68 8.70 -1.88 -5.64
CA ARG A 68 9.15 -1.31 -4.37
C ARG A 68 8.13 -1.58 -3.27
N PHE A 69 8.46 -2.43 -2.31
CA PHE A 69 7.64 -2.74 -1.13
C PHE A 69 7.94 -1.77 0.01
N THR A 70 7.43 -0.54 -0.10
CA THR A 70 7.82 0.57 0.79
C THR A 70 6.67 1.15 1.59
N ALA A 71 5.43 0.97 1.13
CA ALA A 71 4.22 1.42 1.82
C ALA A 71 3.88 0.55 3.02
N MET A 72 3.35 1.19 4.06
CA MET A 72 2.94 0.55 5.31
C MET A 72 1.53 1.00 5.66
N GLY A 73 0.65 0.05 5.93
CA GLY A 73 -0.74 0.36 6.26
C GLY A 73 -1.61 -0.86 6.47
N HIS A 74 -2.91 -0.68 6.30
CA HIS A 74 -3.85 -1.78 6.44
C HIS A 74 -5.06 -1.58 5.53
N THR A 75 -5.54 -2.68 4.96
CA THR A 75 -6.87 -2.77 4.33
C THR A 75 -7.89 -3.28 5.35
N GLY A 76 -9.08 -2.70 5.35
CA GLY A 76 -10.23 -3.18 6.11
C GLY A 76 -11.10 -4.07 5.25
N ALA A 77 -11.78 -5.03 5.88
CA ALA A 77 -12.64 -5.99 5.18
C ALA A 77 -13.74 -5.34 4.33
N SER A 78 -14.16 -4.11 4.65
CA SER A 78 -15.17 -3.37 3.89
C SER A 78 -14.66 -2.75 2.58
N GLY A 79 -13.34 -2.73 2.35
CA GLY A 79 -12.70 -1.99 1.25
C GLY A 79 -12.04 -0.68 1.69
N SER A 80 -12.12 -0.31 2.98
CA SER A 80 -11.35 0.81 3.50
C SER A 80 -9.85 0.54 3.45
N ILE A 81 -9.04 1.58 3.32
CA ILE A 81 -7.59 1.46 3.35
C ILE A 81 -6.96 2.71 3.96
N ALA A 82 -5.89 2.53 4.71
CA ALA A 82 -5.02 3.62 5.09
C ALA A 82 -3.57 3.15 5.06
N PHE A 83 -2.69 3.92 4.42
CA PHE A 83 -1.26 3.65 4.39
C PHE A 83 -0.45 4.93 4.19
N CYS A 84 0.86 4.82 4.45
CA CYS A 84 1.85 5.82 4.05
C CYS A 84 3.00 5.15 3.32
N ASP A 85 3.55 5.85 2.31
CA ASP A 85 4.74 5.44 1.59
C ASP A 85 5.81 6.53 1.69
N PRO A 86 6.89 6.31 2.45
CA PRO A 86 7.94 7.31 2.61
C PRO A 86 8.80 7.50 1.35
N VAL A 87 8.74 6.60 0.37
CA VAL A 87 9.53 6.73 -0.86
C VAL A 87 8.84 7.67 -1.86
N THR A 88 7.53 7.52 -2.07
CA THR A 88 6.76 8.46 -2.90
C THR A 88 6.31 9.71 -2.16
N GLY A 89 6.31 9.68 -0.82
CA GLY A 89 5.75 10.75 0.01
C GLY A 89 4.22 10.70 0.12
N LEU A 90 3.58 9.67 -0.44
CA LEU A 90 2.13 9.52 -0.44
C LEU A 90 1.62 9.07 0.94
N VAL A 91 0.61 9.76 1.44
CA VAL A 91 -0.27 9.27 2.51
C VAL A 91 -1.66 9.14 1.91
N PHE A 92 -2.23 7.94 1.99
CA PHE A 92 -3.53 7.64 1.41
C PHE A 92 -4.44 7.06 2.48
N ALA A 93 -5.65 7.60 2.60
CA ALA A 93 -6.70 7.07 3.45
C ALA A 93 -8.02 7.16 2.70
N MET A 94 -8.73 6.04 2.60
CA MET A 94 -10.04 5.98 2.00
C MET A 94 -10.97 5.12 2.85
N THR A 95 -12.15 5.66 3.11
CA THR A 95 -13.25 4.97 3.79
C THR A 95 -14.36 4.68 2.78
N VAL A 96 -15.01 3.54 2.93
CA VAL A 96 -16.19 3.17 2.14
C VAL A 96 -17.36 2.95 3.08
N ASN A 97 -18.48 3.61 2.79
CA ASN A 97 -19.67 3.60 3.66
C ASN A 97 -20.61 2.42 3.37
N LYS A 98 -20.31 1.65 2.33
CA LYS A 98 -21.02 0.42 1.99
C LYS A 98 -19.98 -0.67 1.83
N ILE A 99 -20.21 -1.82 2.46
CA ILE A 99 -19.39 -3.01 2.20
C ILE A 99 -19.63 -3.36 0.73
N VAL A 100 -18.57 -3.25 -0.06
CA VAL A 100 -18.55 -3.75 -1.44
C VAL A 100 -17.74 -5.03 -1.42
N GLU A 101 -18.25 -6.08 -2.06
CA GLU A 101 -17.47 -7.31 -2.22
C GLU A 101 -16.25 -7.02 -3.09
N GLY A 102 -15.09 -7.46 -2.62
CA GLY A 102 -13.82 -7.17 -3.25
C GLY A 102 -13.37 -5.71 -3.05
N HIS A 103 -12.13 -5.44 -3.40
CA HIS A 103 -11.51 -4.13 -3.22
C HIS A 103 -11.35 -3.36 -4.55
N GLN A 104 -12.18 -3.67 -5.55
CA GLN A 104 -12.02 -3.16 -6.91
C GLN A 104 -12.20 -1.64 -7.01
N GLY A 105 -13.19 -1.06 -6.32
CA GLY A 105 -13.35 0.39 -6.29
C GLY A 105 -12.16 1.09 -5.63
N THR A 106 -11.66 0.51 -4.53
CA THR A 106 -10.48 1.00 -3.82
C THR A 106 -9.22 0.92 -4.69
N LYS A 107 -9.07 -0.18 -5.43
CA LYS A 107 -7.99 -0.37 -6.40
C LYS A 107 -8.04 0.70 -7.50
N ALA A 108 -9.18 0.87 -8.15
CA ALA A 108 -9.33 1.81 -9.27
C ALA A 108 -9.04 3.26 -8.85
N ILE A 109 -9.52 3.67 -7.67
CA ILE A 109 -9.25 5.01 -7.13
C ILE A 109 -7.75 5.16 -6.81
N LEU A 110 -7.14 4.16 -6.19
CA LEU A 110 -5.72 4.21 -5.86
C LEU A 110 -4.83 4.24 -7.12
N GLU A 111 -5.15 3.43 -8.13
CA GLU A 111 -4.47 3.44 -9.43
C GLU A 111 -4.57 4.82 -10.10
N LEU A 112 -5.74 5.44 -10.08
CA LEU A 112 -5.93 6.80 -10.60
C LEU A 112 -5.06 7.80 -9.83
N VAL A 113 -5.09 7.80 -8.50
CA VAL A 113 -4.28 8.71 -7.68
C VAL A 113 -2.79 8.52 -7.95
N CYS A 114 -2.32 7.27 -7.98
CA CYS A 114 -0.91 6.98 -8.22
C CYS A 114 -0.46 7.39 -9.63
N LYS A 115 -1.34 7.24 -10.63
CA LYS A 115 -1.08 7.71 -12.00
C LYS A 115 -0.93 9.23 -12.05
N GLU A 116 -1.87 9.96 -11.45
CA GLU A 116 -1.82 11.43 -11.42
C GLU A 116 -0.61 11.97 -10.64
N LEU A 117 -0.15 11.22 -9.63
CA LEU A 117 0.99 11.61 -8.80
C LEU A 117 2.33 10.98 -9.23
N GLY A 118 2.36 10.18 -10.29
CA GLY A 118 3.59 9.50 -10.76
C GLY A 118 4.22 8.58 -9.70
N CYS A 119 3.40 7.94 -8.86
CA CYS A 119 3.87 7.09 -7.75
C CYS A 119 4.21 5.66 -8.19
N GLY A 120 3.87 5.28 -9.42
CA GLY A 120 3.90 3.93 -9.96
C GLY A 120 2.61 3.15 -9.73
N THR A 121 2.50 1.96 -10.33
CA THR A 121 1.27 1.15 -10.28
C THR A 121 1.19 0.32 -8.98
N PRO A 122 0.11 0.39 -8.18
CA PRO A 122 -0.04 -0.44 -6.97
C PRO A 122 -0.22 -1.94 -7.32
N VAL A 123 0.53 -2.84 -6.68
CA VAL A 123 0.53 -4.29 -7.05
C VAL A 123 0.08 -5.25 -5.95
N SER A 124 0.30 -4.93 -4.68
CA SER A 124 0.10 -5.89 -3.58
C SER A 124 -1.03 -5.50 -2.61
N VAL A 125 -1.95 -4.67 -3.07
CA VAL A 125 -3.04 -4.19 -2.23
C VAL A 125 -4.30 -5.02 -2.48
N PHE A 126 -4.53 -5.41 -3.74
CA PHE A 126 -5.75 -6.05 -4.22
C PHE A 126 -5.41 -6.91 -5.45
N SER A 127 -5.46 -8.23 -5.35
CA SER A 127 -5.66 -9.01 -6.57
C SER A 127 -7.13 -9.04 -6.94
N SER A 128 -7.35 -9.20 -8.23
CA SER A 128 -8.59 -9.66 -8.82
C SER A 128 -8.96 -11.02 -8.27
#